data_AF-A9QAN2-F1
#
_entry.id   AF-A9QAN2-F1
#
_cell.length_a   1.000
_cell.length_b   1.000
_cell.length_c   1.000
_cell.angle_alpha   90.00
_cell.angle_beta   90.00
_cell.angle_gamma   90.00
#
_symmetry.space_group_name_H-M   'P 1'
#
loop_
_entity.id
_entity.type
_entity.pdbx_description
1 polymer ?
#
loop_
_entity_poly.entity_id
_entity_poly.type
_entity_poly.pdbx_seq_one_letter_code
_entity_poly.pdbx_strand_id
1 'polypeptide(L)'
;TCQRRTVICDPILCQPLNCTQQVHLEDRCCPVCEERKASQEELRAEKARDSSEGCYFDGDKTWRGAGTRWHPVVPPFGLIKCAICTCKGATGEVHCEKVQCPR
;
A
#
# COMPACT_ATOMS: atom_id res chain seq x y z
N THR A 1 -3.93 -21.31 -20.80
CA THR A 1 -3.68 -22.72 -20.40
C THR A 1 -3.75 -23.63 -21.63
N CYS A 2 -2.94 -24.69 -21.71
CA CYS A 2 -3.04 -25.67 -22.79
C CYS A 2 -3.93 -26.84 -22.34
N GLN A 3 -5.12 -26.95 -22.92
CA GLN A 3 -6.00 -28.10 -22.71
C GLN A 3 -6.22 -28.80 -24.05
N ARG A 4 -5.99 -30.11 -24.11
CA ARG A 4 -6.28 -30.96 -25.29
C ARG A 4 -5.69 -30.44 -26.62
N ARG A 5 -4.43 -29.98 -26.60
CA ARG A 5 -3.70 -29.37 -27.74
C ARG A 5 -4.27 -28.04 -28.25
N THR A 6 -5.22 -27.44 -27.53
CA THR A 6 -5.73 -26.10 -27.81
C THR A 6 -5.21 -25.13 -26.75
N VAL A 7 -4.65 -24.03 -27.21
CA VAL A 7 -4.25 -22.92 -26.34
C VAL A 7 -5.48 -22.08 -26.06
N ILE A 8 -5.91 -22.06 -24.80
CA ILE A 8 -7.00 -21.21 -24.32
C ILE A 8 -6.36 -20.02 -23.61
N CYS A 9 -6.59 -18.82 -24.13
CA CYS A 9 -6.14 -17.55 -23.56
C CYS A 9 -7.37 -16.69 -23.27
N ASP A 10 -7.45 -16.16 -22.06
CA ASP A 10 -8.44 -15.13 -21.73
C ASP A 10 -7.94 -13.76 -22.21
N PRO A 11 -8.82 -12.91 -22.77
CA PRO A 11 -8.43 -11.58 -23.20
C PRO A 11 -8.09 -10.69 -22.00
N ILE A 12 -7.10 -9.82 -22.19
CA ILE A 12 -6.72 -8.84 -21.16
C ILE A 12 -7.69 -7.67 -21.24
N LEU A 13 -8.39 -7.41 -20.13
CA LEU A 13 -9.31 -6.28 -19.99
C LEU A 13 -8.65 -5.20 -19.13
N CYS A 14 -8.34 -4.06 -19.73
CA CYS A 14 -7.73 -2.92 -19.04
C CYS A 14 -8.78 -1.95 -18.51
N GLN A 15 -8.46 -1.28 -17.40
CA GLN A 15 -9.31 -0.23 -16.84
C GLN A 15 -9.23 1.03 -17.71
N PRO A 16 -10.34 1.76 -17.91
CA PRO A 16 -10.32 3.03 -18.64
C PRO A 16 -9.56 4.10 -17.85
N LEU A 17 -8.61 4.76 -18.50
CA LEU A 17 -7.81 5.84 -17.92
C LEU A 17 -8.30 7.20 -18.43
N ASN A 18 -8.50 8.16 -17.54
CA ASN A 18 -8.86 9.54 -17.85
C ASN A 18 -7.62 10.44 -17.78
N CYS A 19 -6.67 10.26 -18.69
CA CYS A 19 -5.45 11.08 -18.78
C CYS A 19 -5.03 11.31 -20.22
N THR A 20 -4.35 12.42 -20.48
CA THR A 20 -3.99 12.88 -21.84
C THR A 20 -2.87 12.06 -22.47
N GLN A 21 -2.00 11.46 -21.65
CA GLN A 21 -0.82 10.72 -22.13
C GLN A 21 -0.76 9.34 -21.49
N GLN A 22 -1.06 8.32 -22.29
CA GLN A 22 -0.98 6.91 -21.90
C GLN A 22 0.29 6.29 -22.51
N VAL A 23 1.03 5.55 -21.70
CA VAL A 23 2.25 4.84 -22.10
C VAL A 23 2.13 3.36 -21.81
N HIS A 24 2.62 2.55 -22.75
CA HIS A 24 2.76 1.11 -22.57
C HIS A 24 4.17 0.82 -22.05
N LEU A 25 4.25 0.09 -20.94
CA LEU A 25 5.51 -0.39 -20.38
C LEU A 25 5.74 -1.82 -20.87
N GLU A 26 6.97 -2.16 -21.30
CA GLU A 26 7.31 -3.49 -21.83
C GLU A 26 6.83 -4.67 -20.94
N ASP A 27 6.81 -4.49 -19.62
CA ASP A 27 6.42 -5.55 -18.66
C ASP A 27 4.94 -5.51 -18.24
N ARG A 28 4.12 -4.64 -18.85
CA ARG A 28 2.70 -4.51 -18.51
C ARG A 28 1.82 -4.58 -19.74
N CYS A 29 0.79 -5.44 -19.65
CA CYS A 29 -0.19 -5.56 -20.72
C CYS A 29 -1.15 -4.37 -20.83
N CYS A 30 -1.36 -3.63 -19.74
CA CYS A 30 -2.23 -2.44 -19.72
C CYS A 30 -1.42 -1.14 -19.73
N PRO A 31 -1.88 -0.11 -20.46
CA PRO A 31 -1.26 1.20 -20.44
C PRO A 31 -1.39 1.84 -19.07
N VAL A 32 -0.48 2.77 -18.77
CA VAL A 32 -0.50 3.61 -17.58
C VAL A 32 -0.45 5.08 -17.99
N CYS A 33 -0.88 6.00 -17.13
CA CYS A 33 -0.69 7.42 -17.38
C CYS A 33 0.78 7.80 -17.17
N GLU A 34 1.38 8.52 -18.11
CA GLU A 34 2.70 9.13 -17.90
C GLU A 34 2.53 10.40 -17.06
N GLU A 35 2.67 10.25 -15.75
CA GLU A 35 2.84 11.40 -14.87
C GLU A 35 4.16 12.08 -15.24
N ARG A 36 4.11 13.35 -15.67
CA ARG A 36 5.31 14.13 -16.01
C ARG A 36 6.33 13.96 -14.89
N LYS A 37 7.47 13.32 -15.19
CA LYS A 37 8.64 13.21 -14.30
C LYS A 37 9.30 14.57 -14.11
N ALA A 38 8.61 15.49 -13.44
CA ALA A 38 9.19 16.69 -12.86
C ALA A 38 9.38 16.54 -11.34
N SER A 39 9.15 15.36 -10.76
CA SER A 39 9.16 15.24 -9.30
C SER A 39 9.65 13.89 -8.76
N GLN A 40 10.52 13.14 -9.44
CA GLN A 40 11.16 12.00 -8.75
C GLN A 40 12.25 12.45 -7.76
N GLU A 41 12.82 13.65 -7.96
CA GLU A 41 13.65 14.33 -6.95
C GLU A 41 12.78 15.10 -5.94
N GLU A 42 11.67 15.69 -6.36
CA GLU A 42 10.75 16.36 -5.44
C GLU A 42 9.89 15.39 -4.61
N LEU A 43 9.53 14.19 -5.07
CA LEU A 43 8.88 13.14 -4.26
C LEU A 43 9.85 12.41 -3.35
N ARG A 44 11.15 12.37 -3.66
CA ARG A 44 12.16 11.92 -2.70
C ARG A 44 12.39 12.98 -1.63
N ALA A 45 12.26 14.27 -1.96
CA ALA A 45 12.25 15.37 -1.00
C ALA A 45 10.93 15.50 -0.24
N GLU A 46 9.77 15.14 -0.81
CA GLU A 46 8.47 15.10 -0.12
C GLU A 46 8.34 13.84 0.75
N LYS A 47 8.85 12.68 0.31
CA LYS A 47 9.00 11.52 1.20
C LYS A 47 10.07 11.70 2.27
N ALA A 48 11.00 12.65 2.08
CA ALA A 48 11.92 13.09 3.12
C ALA A 48 11.33 14.21 4.02
N ARG A 49 10.19 14.80 3.64
CA ARG A 49 9.40 15.71 4.48
C ARG A 49 8.28 15.00 5.25
N ASP A 50 7.78 13.87 4.76
CA ASP A 50 6.85 12.98 5.48
C ASP A 50 7.57 12.02 6.46
N SER A 51 8.89 11.90 6.34
CA SER A 51 9.73 11.12 7.27
C SER A 51 9.89 11.74 8.67
N SER A 52 9.15 12.80 9.02
CA SER A 52 9.11 13.36 10.38
C SER A 52 7.88 12.95 11.22
N GLU A 53 6.88 12.27 10.66
CA GLU A 53 5.62 11.95 11.40
C GLU A 53 5.25 10.45 11.40
N GLY A 54 6.24 9.56 11.40
CA GLY A 54 6.01 8.11 11.52
C GLY A 54 6.00 7.60 12.96
N CYS A 55 5.28 6.50 13.20
CA CYS A 55 5.31 5.79 14.49
C CYS A 55 5.99 4.44 14.34
N TYR A 56 6.93 4.13 15.23
CA TYR A 56 7.51 2.79 15.34
C TYR A 56 6.62 1.91 16.19
N PHE A 57 6.24 0.73 15.68
CA PHE A 57 5.43 -0.24 16.41
C PHE A 57 6.29 -1.41 16.88
N ASP A 58 6.48 -1.52 18.19
CA ASP A 58 7.31 -2.56 18.80
C ASP A 58 6.72 -3.97 18.66
N GLY A 59 5.40 -4.09 18.43
CA GLY A 59 4.72 -5.37 18.30
C GLY A 59 5.18 -6.22 17.11
N ASP A 60 5.48 -5.60 15.96
CA ASP A 60 6.07 -6.28 14.79
C ASP A 60 7.42 -5.68 14.35
N LYS A 61 7.95 -4.72 15.11
CA LYS A 61 9.21 -4.03 14.84
C LYS A 61 9.23 -3.28 13.51
N THR A 62 8.10 -2.69 13.11
CA THR A 62 8.02 -1.96 11.84
C THR A 62 7.47 -0.54 12.00
N TRP A 63 7.78 0.30 11.01
CA TRP A 63 7.36 1.69 10.95
C TRP A 63 5.99 1.85 10.29
N ARG A 64 5.24 2.86 10.72
CA ARG A 64 3.90 3.21 10.23
C ARG A 64 3.87 4.69 9.93
N GLY A 65 3.24 5.08 8.82
CA GLY A 65 3.05 6.49 8.49
C GLY A 65 2.05 7.17 9.42
N ALA A 66 2.14 8.50 9.54
CA ALA A 66 1.19 9.35 10.25
C ALA A 66 -0.26 9.01 9.88
N GLY A 67 -1.16 8.96 10.86
CA GLY A 67 -2.60 8.81 10.62
C GLY A 67 -3.04 7.41 10.12
N THR A 68 -2.10 6.50 9.90
CA THR A 68 -2.44 5.13 9.50
C THR A 68 -3.15 4.39 10.63
N ARG A 69 -4.13 3.54 10.27
CA ARG A 69 -4.87 2.65 11.18
C ARG A 69 -4.74 1.21 10.70
N TRP A 70 -4.43 0.26 11.58
CA TRP A 70 -4.20 -1.14 11.20
C TRP A 70 -4.57 -2.13 12.31
N HIS A 71 -4.78 -3.38 11.93
CA HIS A 71 -4.83 -4.50 12.87
C HIS A 71 -3.39 -5.00 13.12
N PRO A 72 -2.90 -5.01 14.37
CA PRO A 72 -1.50 -5.34 14.64
C PRO A 72 -1.24 -6.84 14.45
N VAL A 73 -0.01 -7.16 14.02
CA VAL A 73 0.53 -8.52 14.04
C VAL A 73 1.55 -8.55 15.15
N VAL A 74 1.42 -9.43 16.13
CA VAL A 74 2.35 -9.47 17.27
C VAL A 74 2.84 -10.91 17.44
N PRO A 75 4.12 -11.22 17.19
CA PRO A 75 4.66 -12.55 17.49
C PRO A 75 4.62 -12.84 19.00
N PRO A 76 4.30 -14.08 19.41
CA PRO A 76 3.92 -15.25 18.61
C PRO A 76 2.42 -15.33 18.23
N PHE A 77 1.62 -14.36 18.64
CA PHE A 77 0.15 -14.37 18.54
C PHE A 77 -0.42 -14.12 17.13
N GLY A 78 0.37 -13.55 16.21
CA GLY A 78 -0.07 -13.28 14.83
C GLY A 78 -1.02 -12.09 14.72
N LEU A 79 -1.90 -12.10 13.71
CA LEU A 79 -2.83 -11.00 13.41
C LEU A 79 -3.95 -10.89 14.47
N ILE A 80 -4.03 -9.74 15.13
CA ILE A 80 -5.04 -9.45 16.14
C ILE A 80 -6.19 -8.67 15.50
N LYS A 81 -7.25 -9.38 15.09
CA LYS A 81 -8.44 -8.79 14.46
C LYS A 81 -9.30 -7.94 15.41
N CYS A 82 -9.06 -8.06 16.72
CA CYS A 82 -9.83 -7.42 17.77
C CYS A 82 -9.16 -6.20 18.38
N ALA A 83 -8.12 -5.68 17.73
CA ALA A 83 -7.48 -4.43 18.10
C ALA A 83 -7.24 -3.60 16.83
N ILE A 84 -7.42 -2.28 16.92
CA ILE A 84 -7.03 -1.32 15.88
C ILE A 84 -6.00 -0.39 16.46
N CYS A 85 -4.81 -0.34 15.87
CA CYS A 85 -3.74 0.59 16.23
C CYS A 85 -3.75 1.77 15.25
N THR A 86 -3.48 2.96 15.77
CA THR A 86 -3.42 4.23 15.02
C THR A 86 -2.12 4.94 15.31
N CYS A 87 -1.43 5.42 14.27
CA CYS A 87 -0.23 6.24 14.42
C CYS A 87 -0.61 7.71 14.57
N LYS A 88 -0.33 8.30 15.73
CA LYS A 88 -0.49 9.74 15.97
C LYS A 88 0.73 10.47 15.42
N GLY A 89 0.65 10.92 14.16
CA GLY A 89 1.77 11.61 13.48
C GLY A 89 2.38 12.76 14.30
N ALA A 90 1.54 13.55 14.97
CA ALA A 90 1.98 14.67 15.81
C ALA A 90 2.81 14.29 17.04
N THR A 91 2.68 13.06 17.58
CA THR A 91 3.44 12.60 18.77
C THR A 91 4.39 11.45 18.47
N GLY A 92 4.28 10.81 17.30
CA GLY A 92 4.99 9.58 16.98
C GLY A 92 4.51 8.35 17.77
N GLU A 93 3.41 8.48 18.54
CA GLU A 93 2.90 7.41 19.39
C GLU A 93 1.92 6.50 18.65
N VAL A 94 2.01 5.20 18.92
CA VAL A 94 1.01 4.23 18.50
C VAL A 94 -0.05 4.09 19.59
N HIS A 95 -1.32 4.35 19.23
CA HIS A 95 -2.45 4.14 20.11
C HIS A 95 -3.30 2.96 19.63
N CYS A 96 -3.48 1.93 20.45
CA CYS A 96 -4.27 0.75 20.11
C CYS A 96 -5.55 0.67 20.95
N GLU A 97 -6.68 0.51 20.29
CA GLU A 97 -8.00 0.35 20.89
C GLU A 97 -8.53 -1.06 20.66
N LYS A 98 -9.22 -1.61 21.66
CA LYS A 98 -9.90 -2.91 21.53
C LYS A 98 -11.21 -2.71 20.78
N VAL A 99 -11.42 -3.52 19.74
CA VAL A 99 -12.65 -3.53 18.94
C VAL A 99 -13.33 -4.90 19.02
N GLN A 100 -14.56 -4.97 18.52
CA GLN A 100 -15.28 -6.24 18.47
C GLN A 100 -14.60 -7.21 17.49
N CYS A 101 -14.32 -8.43 17.95
CA CYS A 101 -13.77 -9.47 17.10
C CYS A 101 -14.81 -9.91 16.05
N PRO A 102 -14.44 -10.10 14.78
CA PRO A 102 -15.28 -10.87 13.87
C PRO A 102 -15.45 -12.30 14.40
N ARG A 103 -16.66 -12.84 14.25
CA ARG A 103 -17.00 -14.23 14.63
C ARG A 103 -16.40 -15.24 13.67
#